data_AF-A0A6N9SM39-F1
#
_entry.id   AF-A0A6N9SM39-F1
#
_cell.length_a   1.000
_cell.length_b   1.000
_cell.length_c   1.000
_cell.angle_alpha   90.00
_cell.angle_beta   90.00
_cell.angle_gamma   90.00
#
_symmetry.space_group_name_H-M   'P 1'
#
loop_
_entity.id
_entity.type
_entity.pdbx_description
1 polymer ?
#
loop_
_entity_poly.entity_id
_entity_poly.type
_entity_poly.pdbx_seq_one_letter_code
_entity_poly.pdbx_strand_id
1 'polypeptide(L)'
;MTVTTKPKTLEHGSVVELVRDPTPPIRLHTLDDIRLEMGKVYREMRSGSIDPQDGTRMAYVLGQMVRLFEQTAQERRLEAIEQTLNQRKKP
;
A
#
# COMPACT_ATOMS: atom_id res chain seq x y z
N MET A 1 -3.22 -11.09 22.30
CA MET A 1 -2.29 -11.82 23.19
C MET A 1 -0.97 -11.08 23.17
N THR A 2 -0.64 -10.34 24.22
CA THR A 2 0.58 -9.53 24.32
C THR A 2 1.73 -10.40 24.82
N VAL A 3 2.80 -10.52 24.03
CA VAL A 3 4.01 -11.27 24.41
C VAL A 3 4.82 -10.43 25.40
N THR A 4 4.71 -10.75 26.69
CA THR A 4 5.55 -10.18 27.75
C THR A 4 6.94 -10.81 27.69
N THR A 5 7.90 -10.13 27.06
CA THR A 5 9.32 -10.46 27.20
C THR A 5 9.91 -9.64 28.34
N LYS A 6 10.52 -10.32 29.32
CA LYS A 6 11.12 -9.70 30.52
C LYS A 6 12.26 -8.74 30.10
N PRO A 7 12.38 -7.56 30.75
CA PRO A 7 13.47 -6.63 30.45
C PRO A 7 14.80 -7.22 30.93
N LYS A 8 15.79 -7.25 30.04
CA LYS A 8 17.18 -7.58 30.38
C LYS A 8 17.82 -6.29 30.90
N THR A 9 18.08 -6.23 32.22
CA THR A 9 18.75 -5.09 32.85
C THR A 9 20.19 -5.00 32.34
N LEU A 10 20.47 -3.99 31.53
CA LEU A 10 21.83 -3.56 31.20
C LEU A 10 22.24 -2.55 32.27
N GLU A 11 23.15 -2.96 33.14
CA GLU A 11 23.87 -2.05 34.03
C GLU A 11 24.59 -1.02 33.14
N HIS A 12 24.45 0.27 33.46
CA HIS A 12 24.88 1.47 32.72
C HIS A 12 23.82 2.02 31.74
N GLY A 13 23.05 2.97 32.26
CA GLY A 13 22.02 3.70 31.54
C GLY A 13 22.61 4.58 30.43
N SER A 14 22.42 4.14 29.20
CA SER A 14 22.24 5.03 28.05
C SER A 14 20.89 4.72 27.45
N VAL A 15 19.93 5.63 27.57
CA VAL A 15 18.69 5.58 26.80
C VAL A 15 19.09 5.92 25.37
N VAL A 16 19.26 4.90 24.53
CA VAL A 16 19.49 5.11 23.10
C VAL A 16 18.12 5.40 22.48
N GLU A 17 17.81 6.68 22.29
CA GLU A 17 16.66 7.07 21.49
C GLU A 17 16.93 6.63 20.05
N LEU A 18 16.24 5.56 19.63
CA LEU A 18 16.28 5.08 18.25
C LEU A 18 15.61 6.13 17.36
N VAL A 19 16.41 7.07 16.85
CA VAL A 19 16.01 7.95 15.76
C VAL A 19 15.67 7.05 14.57
N ARG A 20 14.37 6.96 14.23
CA ARG A 20 13.95 6.23 13.04
C ARG A 20 14.38 7.04 11.83
N ASP A 21 15.29 6.48 11.04
CA ASP A 21 15.59 7.02 9.72
C ASP A 21 14.29 7.11 8.90
N PRO A 22 14.09 8.21 8.14
CA PRO A 22 12.89 8.37 7.35
C PRO A 22 12.77 7.20 6.37
N THR A 23 11.66 6.47 6.44
CA THR A 23 11.38 5.37 5.50
C THR A 23 11.43 5.95 4.09
N PRO A 24 12.24 5.37 3.18
CA PRO A 24 12.28 5.84 1.80
C PRO A 24 10.86 5.79 1.19
N PRO A 25 10.51 6.76 0.33
CA PRO A 25 9.16 6.91 -0.17
C PRO A 25 8.73 5.66 -0.95
N ILE A 26 7.53 5.17 -0.64
CA ILE A 26 6.93 4.04 -1.35
C ILE A 26 6.38 4.57 -2.68
N ARG A 27 6.84 3.97 -3.79
CA ARG A 27 6.34 4.30 -5.12
C ARG A 27 4.99 3.60 -5.34
N LEU A 28 3.92 4.37 -5.58
CA LEU A 28 2.56 3.86 -5.80
C LEU A 28 1.87 4.59 -6.97
N HIS A 29 2.64 4.98 -8.00
CA HIS A 29 2.15 5.81 -9.10
C HIS A 29 1.49 5.01 -10.23
N THR A 30 1.78 3.71 -10.32
CA THR A 30 1.27 2.82 -11.37
C THR A 30 0.73 1.53 -10.78
N LEU A 31 -0.10 0.83 -11.55
CA LEU A 31 -0.59 -0.50 -11.16
C LEU A 31 0.57 -1.50 -10.94
N ASP A 32 1.66 -1.39 -11.70
CA ASP A 32 2.84 -2.22 -11.52
C ASP A 32 3.59 -1.90 -10.24
N ASP A 33 3.74 -0.63 -9.89
CA ASP A 33 4.34 -0.24 -8.60
C ASP A 33 3.52 -0.81 -7.43
N ILE A 34 2.19 -0.70 -7.49
CA ILE A 34 1.29 -1.23 -6.45
C ILE A 34 1.36 -2.76 -6.39
N ARG A 35 1.41 -3.45 -7.54
CA ARG A 35 1.55 -4.91 -7.63
C ARG A 35 2.83 -5.40 -6.95
N LEU A 36 3.94 -4.69 -7.16
CA LEU A 36 5.22 -5.01 -6.53
C LEU A 36 5.15 -4.82 -5.01
N GLU A 37 4.56 -3.72 -4.53
CA GLU A 37 4.43 -3.48 -3.09
C GLU A 37 3.49 -4.51 -2.43
N MET A 38 2.39 -4.90 -3.08
CA MET A 38 1.52 -5.99 -2.59
C MET A 38 2.28 -7.31 -2.45
N GLY A 39 3.13 -7.64 -3.43
CA GLY A 39 3.98 -8.83 -3.38
C GLY A 39 5.02 -8.76 -2.25
N LYS A 40 5.55 -7.57 -1.97
CA LYS A 40 6.47 -7.33 -0.85
C LYS A 40 5.77 -7.52 0.50
N VAL A 41 4.60 -6.91 0.70
CA VAL A 41 3.79 -7.08 1.92
C VAL A 41 3.46 -8.56 2.15
N TYR A 42 3.09 -9.30 1.09
CA TYR A 42 2.86 -10.75 1.20
C TYR A 42 4.11 -11.51 1.65
N ARG A 43 5.26 -11.22 1.06
CA ARG A 43 6.53 -11.85 1.45
C ARG A 43 6.90 -11.54 2.89
N GLU A 44 6.73 -10.30 3.33
CA GLU A 44 7.02 -9.88 4.71
C GLU A 44 6.13 -10.63 5.70
N MET A 45 4.82 -10.74 5.43
CA MET A 45 3.90 -11.56 6.23
C MET A 45 4.34 -13.03 6.27
N ARG A 46 4.67 -13.60 5.11
CA ARG A 46 5.04 -15.03 5.01
C ARG A 46 6.37 -15.34 5.69
N SER A 47 7.29 -14.38 5.71
CA SER A 47 8.56 -14.49 6.44
C SER A 47 8.43 -14.27 7.96
N GLY A 48 7.27 -13.78 8.42
CA GLY A 48 7.07 -13.38 9.82
C GLY A 48 7.71 -12.03 10.18
N SER A 49 8.16 -11.26 9.18
CA SER A 49 8.78 -9.94 9.40
C SER A 49 7.76 -8.89 9.84
N ILE A 50 6.50 -9.04 9.43
CA ILE A 50 5.36 -8.24 9.90
C ILE A 50 4.23 -9.16 10.34
N ASP A 51 3.42 -8.68 11.29
CA ASP A 51 2.23 -9.41 11.72
C ASP A 51 1.24 -9.56 10.55
N PRO A 52 0.68 -10.76 10.30
CA PRO A 52 -0.25 -10.98 9.20
C PRO A 52 -1.50 -10.09 9.26
N GLN A 53 -1.97 -9.70 10.45
CA GLN A 53 -3.11 -8.81 10.60
C GLN A 53 -2.79 -7.41 10.09
N ASP A 54 -1.61 -6.90 10.42
CA ASP A 54 -1.15 -5.59 9.94
C ASP A 54 -0.86 -5.61 8.44
N GLY A 55 -0.19 -6.66 7.95
CA GLY A 55 0.04 -6.81 6.51
C GLY A 55 -1.26 -6.94 5.71
N THR A 56 -2.30 -7.59 6.26
CA THR A 56 -3.62 -7.67 5.62
C THR A 56 -4.27 -6.28 5.50
N ARG A 57 -4.15 -5.44 6.53
CA ARG A 57 -4.65 -4.05 6.48
C ARG A 57 -3.92 -3.24 5.41
N MET A 58 -2.60 -3.39 5.32
CA MET A 58 -1.81 -2.73 4.28
C MET A 58 -2.21 -3.19 2.87
N ALA A 59 -2.33 -4.50 2.66
CA ALA A 59 -2.77 -5.07 1.39
C ALA A 59 -4.18 -4.60 0.99
N TYR A 60 -5.07 -4.43 1.96
CA TYR A 60 -6.40 -3.88 1.72
C TYR A 60 -6.35 -2.46 1.16
N VAL A 61 -5.54 -1.58 1.76
CA VAL A 61 -5.37 -0.19 1.28
C VAL A 61 -4.77 -0.17 -0.12
N LEU A 62 -3.74 -0.98 -0.39
CA LEU A 62 -3.17 -1.12 -1.74
C LEU A 62 -4.24 -1.60 -2.75
N GLY A 63 -5.09 -2.54 -2.35
CA GLY A 63 -6.23 -2.99 -3.17
C GLY A 63 -7.27 -1.90 -3.43
N GLN A 64 -7.50 -0.97 -2.50
CA GLN A 64 -8.36 0.19 -2.76
C GLN A 64 -7.76 1.11 -3.83
N MET A 65 -6.43 1.29 -3.83
CA MET A 65 -5.76 2.09 -4.85
C MET A 65 -5.92 1.46 -6.24
N VAL A 66 -5.75 0.14 -6.37
CA VAL A 66 -6.01 -0.57 -7.64
C VAL A 66 -7.41 -0.28 -8.17
N ARG A 67 -8.43 -0.38 -7.30
CA ARG A 67 -9.83 -0.07 -7.67
C ARG A 67 -10.00 1.36 -8.17
N LEU A 68 -9.34 2.34 -7.56
CA LEU A 68 -9.41 3.74 -8.02
C LEU A 68 -8.81 3.91 -9.43
N PHE A 69 -7.67 3.28 -9.70
CA PHE A 69 -7.07 3.31 -11.04
C PHE A 69 -8.00 2.67 -12.09
N GLU A 70 -8.59 1.53 -11.77
CA GLU A 70 -9.55 0.84 -12.64
C GLU A 70 -10.79 1.70 -12.89
N GLN A 71 -11.34 2.33 -11.85
CA GLN A 71 -12.50 3.21 -11.94
C GLN A 71 -12.20 4.42 -12.85
N THR A 72 -11.08 5.11 -12.63
CA THR A 72 -10.69 6.24 -13.49
C THR A 72 -10.45 5.81 -14.93
N ALA A 73 -9.89 4.61 -15.16
CA ALA A 73 -9.71 4.10 -16.52
C ALA A 73 -11.05 3.81 -17.21
N GLN A 74 -12.04 3.30 -16.48
CA GLN A 74 -13.39 3.07 -16.98
C GLN A 74 -14.11 4.38 -17.28
N GLU A 75 -14.05 5.37 -16.37
CA GLU A 75 -14.62 6.71 -16.55
C GLU A 75 -14.08 7.37 -17.83
N ARG A 76 -12.76 7.37 -18.04
CA ARG A 76 -12.15 7.92 -19.26
C ARG A 76 -12.64 7.25 -20.55
N ARG A 77 -12.82 5.93 -20.53
CA ARG A 77 -13.34 5.18 -21.69
C ARG A 77 -14.81 5.54 -21.95
N LEU A 78 -15.60 5.68 -20.89
CA LEU A 78 -16.99 6.09 -20.99
C LEU A 78 -17.10 7.50 -21.58
N GLU A 79 -16.33 8.46 -21.06
CA GLU A 79 -16.28 9.83 -21.57
C GLU A 79 -15.93 9.87 -23.07
N ALA A 80 -14.95 9.08 -23.51
CA ALA A 80 -14.57 9.01 -24.93
C ALA A 80 -15.70 8.47 -25.82
N ILE A 81 -16.45 7.48 -25.33
CA ILE A 81 -17.64 6.95 -26.02
C ILE A 81 -18.72 8.03 -26.10
N GLU A 82 -19.05 8.69 -24.99
CA GLU A 82 -20.07 9.73 -24.92
C GLU A 82 -19.75 10.91 -25.84
N GLN A 83 -18.49 11.35 -25.87
CA GLN A 83 -18.02 12.38 -26.80
C GLN A 83 -18.22 11.96 -28.26
N THR A 84 -17.86 10.72 -28.61
CA THR A 84 -18.03 10.20 -29.97
C THR A 84 -19.51 10.14 -30.37
N LEU A 85 -20.38 9.71 -29.46
CA LEU A 85 -21.83 9.66 -29.70
C LEU A 85 -22.43 11.06 -29.87
N ASN A 86 -22.00 12.03 -29.06
CA ASN A 86 -22.47 13.41 -29.15
C ASN A 86 -22.01 14.08 -30.46
N GLN A 87 -20.79 13.81 -30.92
CA GLN A 87 -20.31 14.29 -32.22
C GLN A 87 -21.16 13.75 -33.38
N ARG A 88 -21.56 12.48 -33.33
CA ARG A 88 -22.43 11.86 -34.36
C ARG A 88 -23.87 12.39 -34.34
N LYS A 89 -24.34 12.92 -33.22
CA LYS A 89 -25.70 13.50 -33.08
C LYS A 89 -25.77 14.96 -33.54
N LYS A 90 -24.65 15.62 -33.78
CA LYS A 90 -24.62 17.00 -34.28
C LYS A 90 -24.99 16.96 -35.77
N PRO A 91 -26.05 17.68 -36.22
CA PRO A 91 -26.54 17.65 -37.59
C PRO A 91 -25.53 18.22 -38.60
#